data_AF-A0A922MP01-F1
#
_entry.id   AF-A0A922MP01-F1
#
_cell.length_a   1.000
_cell.length_b   1.000
_cell.length_c   1.000
_cell.angle_alpha   90.00
_cell.angle_beta   90.00
_cell.angle_gamma   90.00
#
_symmetry.space_group_name_H-M   'P 1'
#
loop_
_entity.id
_entity.type
_entity.pdbx_description
1 polymer ?
#
loop_
_entity_poly.entity_id
_entity_poly.type
_entity_poly.pdbx_seq_one_letter_code
_entity_poly.pdbx_strand_id
1 'polypeptide(L)'
;MSRSELSFALLVEQALVRVESPARRQLCVELLCVLATILRRNPELYLQQPLHIDSLVHDAQLTFAKDSGVSDINALSSAAPGVSVGYLARAVVNSVLQGAAAAHLEPAAQPSCLVS
;
A
#
# COMPACT_ATOMS: atom_id res chain seq x y z
N MET A 1 14.27 0.34 -23.89
CA MET A 1 13.39 -0.60 -23.19
C MET A 1 13.96 -1.99 -23.37
N SER A 2 14.39 -2.63 -22.28
CA SER A 2 14.84 -4.03 -22.32
C SER A 2 13.66 -4.99 -22.51
N ARG A 3 13.92 -6.22 -22.97
CA ARG A 3 12.84 -7.23 -23.16
C ARG A 3 12.12 -7.57 -21.85
N SER A 4 12.81 -7.48 -20.73
CA SER A 4 12.26 -7.63 -19.38
C SER A 4 11.35 -6.47 -18.97
N GLU A 5 11.73 -5.23 -19.30
CA GLU A 5 10.87 -4.05 -19.05
C GLU A 5 9.56 -4.11 -19.82
N LEU A 6 9.58 -4.57 -21.08
CA LEU A 6 8.36 -4.73 -21.88
C LEU A 6 7.44 -5.80 -21.30
N SER A 7 7.98 -6.94 -20.89
CA SER A 7 7.18 -8.00 -20.24
C SER A 7 6.57 -7.51 -18.92
N PHE A 8 7.33 -6.76 -18.12
CA PHE A 8 6.81 -6.16 -16.89
C PHE A 8 5.71 -5.13 -17.17
N ALA A 9 5.91 -4.25 -18.15
CA ALA A 9 4.91 -3.26 -18.54
C ALA A 9 3.59 -3.91 -18.98
N LEU A 10 3.65 -4.98 -19.77
CA LEU A 10 2.47 -5.75 -20.18
C LEU A 10 1.75 -6.40 -18.99
N LEU A 11 2.48 -6.94 -18.01
CA LEU A 11 1.87 -7.50 -16.81
C LEU A 11 1.17 -6.43 -15.96
N VAL A 12 1.79 -5.25 -15.82
CA VAL A 12 1.16 -4.11 -15.12
C VAL A 12 -0.07 -3.63 -15.87
N GLU A 13 -0.01 -3.51 -17.19
CA GLU A 13 -1.14 -3.12 -18.02
C GLU A 13 -2.29 -4.12 -17.90
N GLN A 14 -2.01 -5.43 -18.01
CA GLN A 14 -3.02 -6.48 -17.84
C GLN A 14 -3.64 -6.51 -16.44
N ALA A 15 -2.86 -6.18 -15.40
CA ALA A 15 -3.38 -6.07 -14.04
C ALA A 15 -4.30 -4.84 -13.87
N LEU A 16 -3.92 -3.70 -14.43
CA LEU A 16 -4.65 -2.44 -14.29
C LEU A 16 -5.86 -2.33 -15.22
N VAL A 17 -5.84 -2.99 -16.40
CA VAL A 17 -6.96 -2.91 -17.36
C VAL A 17 -8.27 -3.49 -16.80
N ARG A 18 -8.17 -4.38 -15.80
CA ARG A 18 -9.32 -4.98 -15.11
C ARG A 18 -9.98 -4.04 -14.09
N VAL A 19 -9.35 -2.91 -13.78
CA VAL A 19 -9.90 -1.92 -12.86
C VAL A 19 -10.78 -0.95 -13.66
N GLU A 20 -12.10 -1.08 -13.51
CA GLU A 20 -13.07 -0.39 -14.36
C GLU A 20 -12.95 1.15 -14.29
N SER A 21 -12.86 1.73 -13.08
CA SER A 21 -12.88 3.19 -12.93
C SER A 21 -11.48 3.83 -13.11
N PRO A 22 -11.35 4.89 -13.95
CA PRO A 22 -10.08 5.60 -14.14
C PRO A 22 -9.52 6.17 -12.83
N ALA A 23 -10.40 6.69 -11.97
CA ALA A 23 -10.03 7.25 -10.66
C ALA A 23 -9.41 6.20 -9.73
N ARG A 24 -9.96 4.97 -9.72
CA ARG A 24 -9.37 3.86 -8.94
C ARG A 24 -8.07 3.37 -9.54
N ARG A 25 -7.96 3.30 -10.87
CA ARG A 25 -6.69 3.00 -11.55
C ARG A 25 -5.58 3.97 -11.14
N GLN A 26 -5.89 5.27 -11.10
CA GLN A 26 -4.94 6.29 -10.68
C GLN A 26 -4.44 6.03 -9.25
N LEU A 27 -5.34 5.78 -8.30
CA LEU A 27 -4.97 5.44 -6.93
C LEU A 27 -4.14 4.16 -6.83
N CYS A 28 -4.43 3.13 -7.63
CA CYS A 28 -3.62 1.91 -7.67
C CYS A 28 -2.19 2.20 -8.17
N VAL A 29 -2.04 3.03 -9.21
CA VAL A 29 -0.72 3.42 -9.72
C VAL A 29 0.04 4.23 -8.67
N GLU A 30 -0.59 5.21 -8.04
CA GLU A 30 0.01 6.00 -6.95
C GLU A 30 0.45 5.10 -5.79
N LEU A 31 -0.40 4.16 -5.38
CA LEU A 31 -0.09 3.19 -4.32
C LEU A 31 1.14 2.35 -4.68
N LEU A 32 1.23 1.85 -5.91
CA LEU A 32 2.39 1.08 -6.39
C LEU A 32 3.65 1.93 -6.42
N CYS A 33 3.56 3.19 -6.83
CA CYS A 33 4.69 4.13 -6.78
C CYS A 33 5.17 4.39 -5.35
N VAL A 34 4.23 4.58 -4.41
CA VAL A 34 4.53 4.75 -2.99
C VAL A 34 5.19 3.50 -2.41
N LEU A 35 4.62 2.32 -2.66
CA LEU A 35 5.17 1.04 -2.23
C LEU A 35 6.59 0.83 -2.78
N ALA A 36 6.80 1.05 -4.07
CA ALA A 36 8.12 0.93 -4.69
C ALA A 36 9.13 1.91 -4.09
N THR A 37 8.68 3.12 -3.73
CA THR A 37 9.54 4.12 -3.07
C THR A 37 9.91 3.68 -1.64
N ILE A 38 8.97 3.15 -0.87
CA ILE A 38 9.21 2.63 0.48
C ILE A 38 10.20 1.47 0.42
N LEU A 39 9.96 0.46 -0.42
CA LEU A 39 10.84 -0.71 -0.54
C LEU A 39 12.24 -0.33 -1.04
N ARG A 40 12.35 0.62 -1.97
CA ARG A 40 13.66 1.08 -2.48
C ARG A 40 14.47 1.82 -1.42
N ARG A 41 13.80 2.59 -0.54
CA ARG A 41 14.45 3.32 0.55
C ARG A 41 14.81 2.44 1.74
N ASN A 42 14.16 1.29 1.88
CA ASN A 42 14.31 0.37 3.01
C ASN A 42 14.55 -1.05 2.46
N PRO A 43 15.75 -1.36 1.95
CA PRO A 43 16.07 -2.65 1.33
C PRO A 43 15.99 -3.85 2.29
N GLU A 44 15.93 -3.60 3.60
CA GLU A 44 15.68 -4.58 4.65
C GLU A 44 14.22 -5.05 4.72
N LEU A 45 13.29 -4.32 4.10
CA LEU A 45 11.89 -4.70 4.06
C LEU A 45 11.63 -5.74 2.97
N TYR A 46 11.11 -6.89 3.40
CA TYR A 46 10.65 -7.96 2.52
C TYR A 46 9.15 -8.15 2.68
N LEU A 47 8.44 -8.21 1.55
CA LEU A 47 7.02 -8.55 1.54
C LEU A 47 6.88 -10.06 1.77
N GLN A 48 6.63 -10.44 3.02
CA GLN A 48 6.44 -11.84 3.43
C GLN A 48 5.09 -12.40 2.95
N GLN A 49 4.10 -11.54 2.72
CA GLN A 49 2.74 -11.90 2.34
C GLN A 49 2.31 -11.16 1.08
N PRO A 50 1.38 -11.72 0.27
CA PRO A 50 0.80 -11.03 -0.86
C PRO A 50 0.15 -9.72 -0.43
N LEU A 51 0.44 -8.64 -1.15
CA LEU A 51 -0.15 -7.34 -0.88
C LEU A 51 -1.49 -7.21 -1.62
N HIS A 52 -2.58 -7.04 -0.88
CA HIS A 52 -3.91 -6.81 -1.46
C HIS A 52 -4.12 -5.33 -1.78
N ILE A 53 -3.84 -4.93 -3.02
CA ILE A 53 -3.93 -3.54 -3.50
C ILE A 53 -5.32 -2.94 -3.23
N ASP A 54 -6.39 -3.68 -3.52
CA ASP A 54 -7.77 -3.21 -3.31
C ASP A 54 -8.07 -2.89 -1.84
N SER A 55 -7.60 -3.75 -0.93
CA SER A 55 -7.76 -3.55 0.51
C SER A 55 -6.99 -2.32 1.00
N LEU A 56 -5.77 -2.10 0.50
CA LEU A 56 -4.97 -0.93 0.87
C LEU A 56 -5.56 0.38 0.38
N VAL A 57 -6.09 0.39 -0.85
CA VAL A 57 -6.80 1.56 -1.38
C VAL A 57 -8.04 1.83 -0.52
N HIS A 58 -8.78 0.78 -0.17
CA HIS A 58 -9.95 0.91 0.69
C HIS A 58 -9.60 1.42 2.10
N ASP A 59 -8.53 0.93 2.71
CA ASP A 59 -8.07 1.38 4.03
C ASP A 59 -7.64 2.85 4.01
N ALA A 60 -6.95 3.27 2.94
CA ALA A 60 -6.58 4.67 2.73
C ALA A 60 -7.83 5.55 2.59
N GLN A 61 -8.81 5.12 1.80
CA GLN A 61 -10.10 5.80 1.62
C GLN A 61 -10.88 5.92 2.93
N LEU A 62 -10.96 4.84 3.71
CA LEU A 62 -11.62 4.84 5.02
C LEU A 62 -10.93 5.79 6.00
N THR A 63 -9.59 5.79 6.01
CA THR A 63 -8.81 6.66 6.90
C THR A 63 -9.00 8.13 6.52
N PHE A 64 -8.99 8.44 5.22
CA PHE A 64 -9.28 9.78 4.72
C PHE A 64 -10.69 10.24 5.09
N ALA A 65 -11.72 9.42 4.84
CA ALA A 65 -13.11 9.74 5.16
C ALA A 65 -13.30 10.04 6.66
N LYS A 66 -12.65 9.24 7.53
CA LYS A 66 -12.65 9.46 8.99
C LYS A 66 -11.99 10.79 9.38
N ASP A 67 -10.84 11.10 8.81
CA ASP A 67 -10.06 12.30 9.17
C ASP A 67 -10.67 13.60 8.62
N SER A 68 -11.30 13.54 7.44
CA SER A 68 -11.88 14.70 6.77
C SER A 68 -13.37 14.93 7.09
N GLY A 69 -14.02 13.97 7.77
CA GLY A 69 -15.45 14.02 8.06
C GLY A 69 -16.36 13.85 6.85
N VAL A 70 -15.79 13.49 5.69
CA VAL A 70 -16.52 13.26 4.44
C VAL A 70 -17.09 11.85 4.46
N SER A 71 -18.39 11.71 4.24
CA SER A 71 -19.07 10.41 4.20
C SER A 71 -18.80 9.61 2.92
N ASP A 72 -18.33 10.27 1.86
CA ASP A 72 -17.98 9.62 0.60
C ASP A 72 -16.61 8.95 0.67
N ILE A 73 -16.61 7.61 0.63
CA ILE A 73 -15.42 6.76 0.60
C ILE A 73 -14.55 7.05 -0.64
N ASN A 74 -15.15 7.48 -1.76
CA ASN A 74 -14.40 7.76 -2.98
C ASN A 74 -13.77 9.14 -3.03
N ALA A 75 -13.99 10.00 -2.01
CA ALA A 75 -13.49 11.36 -1.98
C ALA A 75 -11.96 11.45 -2.07
N LEU A 76 -11.23 10.42 -1.60
CA LEU A 76 -9.77 10.34 -1.73
C LEU A 76 -9.29 10.42 -3.18
N SER A 77 -10.06 9.90 -4.14
CA SER A 77 -9.71 9.92 -5.55
C SER A 77 -9.75 11.31 -6.18
N SER A 78 -10.44 12.25 -5.53
CA SER A 78 -10.53 13.67 -5.93
C SER A 78 -9.66 14.58 -5.07
N ALA A 79 -8.96 14.03 -4.07
CA ALA A 79 -8.07 14.79 -3.21
C ALA A 79 -6.82 15.25 -3.98
N ALA A 80 -6.16 16.29 -3.47
CA ALA A 80 -4.90 16.75 -4.04
C ALA A 80 -3.84 15.61 -4.00
N PRO A 81 -2.97 15.46 -5.01
CA PRO A 81 -2.03 14.34 -5.10
C PRO A 81 -1.10 14.17 -3.88
N GLY A 82 -0.73 15.27 -3.22
CA GLY A 82 0.07 15.20 -1.99
C GLY A 82 -0.68 14.60 -0.80
N VAL A 83 -2.02 14.78 -0.77
CA VAL A 83 -2.88 14.24 0.28
C VAL A 83 -3.12 12.76 0.04
N SER A 84 -3.51 12.36 -1.18
CA SER A 84 -3.74 10.94 -1.53
C SER A 84 -2.52 10.08 -1.21
N VAL A 85 -1.33 10.54 -1.63
CA VAL A 85 -0.06 9.85 -1.37
C VAL A 85 0.21 9.64 0.12
N GLY A 86 -0.11 10.61 0.98
CA GLY A 86 0.06 10.49 2.43
C GLY A 86 -0.79 9.37 3.03
N TYR A 87 -2.07 9.28 2.64
CA TYR A 87 -2.98 8.23 3.10
C TYR A 87 -2.62 6.86 2.54
N LEU A 88 -2.21 6.79 1.28
CA LEU A 88 -1.73 5.55 0.65
C LEU A 88 -0.44 5.06 1.34
N ALA A 89 0.51 5.96 1.63
CA ALA A 89 1.74 5.61 2.35
C ALA A 89 1.42 5.07 3.75
N ARG A 90 0.50 5.70 4.47
CA ARG A 90 0.05 5.22 5.78
C ARG A 90 -0.53 3.82 5.71
N ALA A 91 -1.40 3.53 4.72
CA ALA A 91 -1.98 2.21 4.53
C ALA A 91 -0.89 1.15 4.23
N VAL A 92 0.04 1.46 3.32
CA VAL A 92 1.16 0.55 2.99
C VAL A 92 2.04 0.27 4.21
N VAL A 93 2.46 1.31 4.93
CA VAL A 93 3.32 1.16 6.11
C VAL A 93 2.61 0.32 7.17
N ASN A 94 1.33 0.58 7.45
CA ASN A 94 0.57 -0.22 8.40
C ASN A 94 0.51 -1.70 8.00
N SER A 95 0.26 -2.00 6.72
CA SER A 95 0.21 -3.38 6.23
C SER A 95 1.58 -4.07 6.28
N VAL A 96 2.65 -3.38 5.86
CA VAL A 96 4.02 -3.92 5.92
C VAL A 96 4.45 -4.16 7.36
N LEU A 97 4.13 -3.25 8.28
CA LEU A 97 4.42 -3.40 9.70
C LEU A 97 3.64 -4.55 10.32
N GLN A 98 2.37 -4.74 9.97
CA GLN A 98 1.57 -5.88 10.44
C GLN A 98 2.15 -7.21 9.92
N GLY A 99 2.56 -7.28 8.66
CA GLY A 99 3.22 -8.45 8.09
C GLY A 99 4.58 -8.75 8.73
N ALA A 100 5.37 -7.70 9.03
CA ALA A 100 6.65 -7.83 9.72
C ALA A 100 6.48 -8.26 11.19
N ALA A 101 5.48 -7.71 11.89
CA ALA A 101 5.15 -8.10 13.26
C ALA A 101 4.66 -9.55 13.33
N ALA A 102 3.87 -10.00 12.35
CA ALA A 102 3.37 -11.37 12.28
C ALA A 102 4.50 -12.41 12.09
N ALA A 103 5.57 -12.07 11.36
CA ALA A 103 6.72 -12.96 11.16
C ALA A 103 7.55 -13.22 12.44
N HIS A 104 7.43 -12.36 13.46
CA HIS A 104 8.09 -12.52 14.77
C HIS A 104 7.22 -13.19 15.84
N LEU A 105 5.98 -13.60 15.50
CA LEU A 105 5.03 -14.23 16.43
C LEU A 105 5.00 -15.77 16.35
N GLU A 106 6.09 -16.39 15.91
CA GLU A 106 6.43 -17.72 16.47
C GLU A 106 6.52 -17.53 17.99
N PRO A 107 5.90 -18.38 18.83
CA PRO A 107 5.88 -18.20 20.28
C PRO A 107 7.28 -18.44 20.83
N ALA A 108 8.15 -17.45 20.71
CA ALA A 108 9.40 -17.39 21.43
C ALA A 108 9.04 -17.35 22.91
N ALA A 109 9.31 -18.47 23.58
CA ALA A 109 9.26 -18.56 25.02
C ALA A 109 10.06 -17.39 25.63
N GLN A 110 9.35 -16.60 26.44
CA GLN A 110 9.81 -15.62 27.42
C GLN A 110 10.10 -14.17 26.95
N PRO A 111 9.50 -13.15 27.62
CA PRO A 111 9.73 -11.75 27.35
C PRO A 111 11.04 -11.29 28.00
N SER A 112 12.03 -10.94 27.20
CA SER A 112 13.29 -10.35 27.66
C SER A 112 13.43 -8.90 27.19
N CYS A 113 12.36 -8.10 27.26
CA CYS A 113 12.44 -6.65 27.06
C CYS A 113 11.42 -5.90 27.92
N LEU A 114 11.46 -6.05 29.25
CA LEU A 114 10.90 -5.04 30.15
C LEU A 114 11.99 -4.00 30.42
N VAL A 115 11.76 -2.76 30.00
CA VAL A 115 12.55 -1.61 30.47
C VAL A 115 12.03 -1.26 31.86
N SER A 116 12.93 -1.30 32.86
CA SER A 116 12.68 -0.84 34.23
C SER A 116 12.59 0.68 34.30
#